data_AF-A0A924MMV5-F1
#
_entry.id   AF-A0A924MMV5-F1
#
_cell.length_a   1.000
_cell.length_b   1.000
_cell.length_c   1.000
_cell.angle_alpha   90.00
_cell.angle_beta   90.00
_cell.angle_gamma   90.00
#
_symmetry.space_group_name_H-M   'P 1'
#
loop_
_entity.id
_entity.type
_entity.pdbx_description
1 polymer ?
#
loop_
_entity_poly.entity_id
_entity_poly.type
_entity_poly.pdbx_seq_one_letter_code
_entity_poly.pdbx_strand_id
1 'polypeptide(L)'
;AETFADGLWLAFTTAAAVGYGDIVPSSHASRAFAVLIVLIGLAVLSLVTASVAAIFVGTEERQIERDLMKEIASLRAEVRSVADQLRTDSAAQGDR
;
A
#
# COMPACT_ATOMS: atom_id res chain seq x y z
N ALA A 1 3.68 5.17 46.19
CA ALA A 1 3.50 6.33 45.31
C ALA A 1 3.91 5.87 43.93
N GLU A 2 3.00 5.91 42.96
CA GLU A 2 3.39 5.60 41.58
C GLU A 2 4.33 6.68 41.09
N THR A 3 5.49 6.25 40.63
CA THR A 3 6.58 7.12 40.19
C THR A 3 6.34 7.56 38.76
N PHE A 4 6.94 8.68 38.33
CA PHE A 4 6.88 9.10 36.91
C PHE A 4 7.35 7.99 35.95
N ALA A 5 8.33 7.18 36.38
CA ALA A 5 8.83 6.03 35.64
C ALA A 5 7.73 4.97 35.38
N ASP A 6 6.83 4.74 36.33
CA ASP A 6 5.75 3.77 36.23
C ASP A 6 4.71 4.20 35.17
N GLY A 7 4.42 5.51 35.13
CA GLY A 7 3.57 6.09 34.09
C GLY A 7 4.19 6.00 32.69
N LEU A 8 5.51 6.20 32.59
CA LEU A 8 6.23 6.07 31.31
C LEU A 8 6.29 4.61 30.85
N TRP A 9 6.47 3.67 31.78
CA TRP A 9 6.43 2.24 31.52
C TRP A 9 5.05 1.77 31.02
N LEU A 10 3.98 2.25 31.65
CA LEU A 10 2.61 1.98 31.21
C LEU A 10 2.36 2.53 29.80
N ALA A 11 2.81 3.76 29.52
CA ALA A 11 2.68 4.35 28.19
C ALA A 11 3.45 3.55 27.13
N PHE A 12 4.68 3.13 27.45
CA PHE A 12 5.53 2.36 26.54
C PHE A 12 4.95 0.97 26.23
N THR A 13 4.56 0.20 27.25
CA THR A 13 4.01 -1.16 27.08
C THR A 13 2.66 -1.17 26.36
N THR A 14 1.85 -0.13 26.57
CA THR A 14 0.58 0.07 25.86
C THR A 14 0.81 0.48 24.42
N ALA A 15 1.73 1.41 24.16
CA ALA A 15 2.09 1.82 22.80
C ALA A 15 2.71 0.67 21.98
N ALA A 16 3.47 -0.21 22.63
CA ALA A 16 4.01 -1.42 22.02
C ALA A 16 2.96 -2.55 21.87
N ALA A 17 1.72 -2.34 22.32
CA ALA A 17 0.64 -3.33 22.35
C ALA A 17 0.99 -4.62 23.12
N VAL A 18 1.95 -4.57 24.05
CA VAL A 18 2.38 -5.71 24.88
C VAL A 18 1.42 -5.90 26.04
N GLY A 19 1.11 -4.81 26.75
CA GLY A 19 0.09 -4.78 27.81
C GLY A 19 0.28 -5.84 28.90
N TYR A 20 1.42 -5.84 29.61
CA TYR A 20 1.69 -6.80 30.70
C TYR A 20 0.63 -6.78 31.81
N GLY A 21 -0.04 -5.65 32.02
CA GLY A 21 -1.11 -5.51 33.02
C GLY A 21 -0.61 -5.44 34.46
N ASP A 22 0.70 -5.28 34.65
CA ASP A 22 1.39 -5.07 35.92
C ASP A 22 1.03 -3.74 36.58
N ILE A 23 0.78 -2.71 35.76
CA ILE A 23 0.34 -1.39 36.21
C ILE A 23 -0.95 -1.06 35.49
N VAL A 24 -2.01 -0.77 36.24
CA VAL A 24 -3.35 -0.50 35.69
C VAL A 24 -3.90 0.80 36.26
N PRO A 25 -4.38 1.73 35.39
CA PRO A 25 -4.91 2.99 35.84
C PRO A 25 -6.14 2.78 36.73
N SER A 26 -6.00 3.15 38.00
CA SER A 26 -7.05 3.02 39.01
C SER A 26 -8.10 4.14 38.93
N SER A 27 -7.73 5.31 38.41
CA SER A 27 -8.62 6.47 38.28
C SER A 27 -9.31 6.55 36.91
N HIS A 28 -10.53 7.11 36.87
CA HIS A 28 -11.30 7.30 35.63
C HIS A 28 -10.56 8.13 34.58
N ALA A 29 -9.87 9.21 34.99
CA ALA A 29 -9.10 10.06 34.08
C ALA A 29 -7.92 9.29 33.44
N SER A 30 -7.19 8.52 34.24
CA SER A 30 -6.07 7.70 33.75
C SER A 30 -6.50 6.57 32.82
N ARG A 31 -7.71 6.00 33.01
CA ARG A 31 -8.28 5.01 32.09
C ARG A 31 -8.64 5.62 30.74
N ALA A 32 -9.23 6.81 30.72
CA ALA A 32 -9.54 7.52 29.48
C ALA A 32 -8.27 7.83 28.67
N PHE A 33 -7.20 8.24 29.35
CA PHE A 33 -5.91 8.47 28.72
C PHE A 33 -5.28 7.19 28.13
N ALA A 34 -5.36 6.07 28.86
CA ALA A 34 -4.89 4.78 28.36
C ALA A 34 -5.63 4.32 27.09
N VAL A 35 -6.97 4.48 27.05
CA VAL A 35 -7.77 4.19 25.85
C VAL A 35 -7.31 5.04 24.66
N LEU A 36 -7.04 6.32 24.89
CA LEU A 36 -6.56 7.22 23.84
C LEU A 36 -5.19 6.80 23.31
N ILE A 37 -4.27 6.37 24.18
CA ILE A 37 -2.97 5.81 23.76
C ILE A 37 -3.15 4.55 22.91
N VAL A 38 -4.03 3.62 23.31
CA VAL A 38 -4.29 2.39 22.53
C VAL A 38 -4.81 2.74 21.13
N LEU A 39 -5.74 3.69 21.02
CA LEU A 39 -6.28 4.12 19.74
C LEU A 39 -5.20 4.74 18.83
N ILE A 40 -4.34 5.58 19.40
CA ILE A 40 -3.20 6.15 18.66
C ILE A 40 -2.24 5.04 18.23
N GLY A 41 -1.91 4.10 19.12
CA GLY A 41 -1.03 2.97 18.81
C GLY A 41 -1.57 2.13 17.65
N LEU A 42 -2.88 1.81 17.67
CA LEU A 42 -3.55 1.10 16.59
C LEU A 42 -3.56 1.89 15.28
N ALA A 43 -3.79 3.21 15.33
CA ALA A 43 -3.75 4.06 14.14
C ALA A 43 -2.35 4.10 13.51
N VAL A 44 -1.31 4.24 14.34
CA VAL A 44 0.09 4.22 13.89
C VAL A 44 0.44 2.87 13.28
N LEU A 45 0.10 1.76 13.95
CA LEU A 45 0.34 0.41 13.43
C LEU A 45 -0.36 0.20 12.08
N SER A 46 -1.63 0.61 11.98
CA SER A 46 -2.40 0.53 10.74
C SER A 46 -1.76 1.35 9.62
N LEU A 47 -1.25 2.55 9.90
CA LEU A 47 -0.61 3.39 8.90
C LEU A 47 0.71 2.78 8.42
N VAL A 48 1.50 2.22 9.34
CA VAL A 48 2.73 1.49 8.99
C VAL A 48 2.40 0.30 8.11
N THR A 49 1.42 -0.52 8.47
CA THR A 49 0.96 -1.64 7.64
C THR A 49 0.49 -1.18 6.27
N ALA A 50 -0.31 -0.12 6.19
CA ALA A 50 -0.77 0.46 4.92
C ALA A 50 0.39 0.99 4.07
N SER A 51 1.38 1.63 4.70
CA SER A 51 2.56 2.15 4.01
C SER A 51 3.39 1.03 3.41
N VAL A 52 3.60 -0.06 4.16
CA VAL A 52 4.25 -1.26 3.66
C VAL A 52 3.44 -1.84 2.48
N ALA A 53 2.14 -2.06 2.65
CA ALA A 53 1.28 -2.56 1.58
C ALA A 53 1.33 -1.70 0.32
N ALA A 54 1.33 -0.36 0.46
CA ALA A 54 1.45 0.57 -0.65
C ALA A 54 2.79 0.47 -1.40
N ILE A 55 3.89 0.18 -0.70
CA ILE A 55 5.18 -0.09 -1.35
C ILE A 55 5.10 -1.36 -2.19
N PHE A 56 4.50 -2.43 -1.67
CA PHE A 56 4.30 -3.68 -2.41
C PHE A 56 3.40 -3.47 -3.64
N VAL A 57 2.23 -2.85 -3.48
CA VAL A 57 1.30 -2.57 -4.58
C VAL A 57 1.91 -1.65 -5.63
N GLY A 58 2.64 -0.60 -5.21
CA GLY A 58 3.30 0.32 -6.13
C GLY A 58 4.36 -0.35 -7.01
N THR A 59 4.97 -1.46 -6.56
CA THR A 59 5.86 -2.25 -7.42
C THR A 59 5.11 -3.07 -8.47
N GLU A 60 3.91 -3.57 -8.13
CA GLU A 60 3.07 -4.36 -9.02
C GLU A 60 2.40 -3.48 -10.09
N GLU A 61 1.85 -2.31 -9.70
CA GLU A 61 1.24 -1.35 -10.64
C GLU A 61 2.24 -0.89 -11.71
N ARG A 62 3.48 -0.56 -11.32
CA ARG A 62 4.54 -0.17 -12.27
C ARG A 62 4.89 -1.28 -13.25
N GLN A 63 4.78 -2.53 -12.83
CA GLN A 63 5.01 -3.67 -13.71
C GLN A 63 3.86 -3.84 -14.70
N ILE A 64 2.62 -3.76 -14.22
CA ILE A 64 1.42 -3.83 -15.07
C ILE A 64 1.43 -2.72 -16.12
N GLU A 65 1.70 -1.46 -15.73
CA GLU A 65 1.75 -0.32 -16.65
C GLU A 65 2.77 -0.53 -17.78
N ARG A 66 3.96 -1.00 -17.42
CA ARG A 66 5.03 -1.32 -18.40
C ARG A 66 4.62 -2.42 -19.35
N ASP A 67 3.97 -3.46 -18.86
CA ASP A 67 3.59 -4.61 -19.67
C ASP A 67 2.42 -4.24 -20.61
N LEU A 68 1.45 -3.46 -20.13
CA LEU A 68 0.40 -2.86 -20.97
C LEU A 68 0.97 -1.96 -22.07
N MET A 69 1.96 -1.11 -21.75
CA MET A 69 2.61 -0.26 -22.75
C MET A 69 3.30 -1.07 -23.86
N LYS A 70 3.95 -2.19 -23.51
CA LYS A 70 4.55 -3.10 -24.50
C LYS A 70 3.50 -3.77 -25.36
N GLU A 71 2.40 -4.21 -24.76
CA GLU A 71 1.31 -4.88 -25.47
C GLU A 71 0.62 -3.93 -26.46
N ILE A 72 0.33 -2.69 -26.05
CA ILE A 72 -0.19 -1.64 -26.94
C ILE A 72 0.78 -1.38 -28.10
N ALA A 73 2.09 -1.30 -27.83
CA ALA A 73 3.09 -1.09 -28.87
C ALA A 73 3.14 -2.26 -29.88
N SER A 74 3.06 -3.50 -29.39
CA SER A 74 3.03 -4.70 -30.23
C SER A 74 1.77 -4.76 -31.11
N LEU A 75 0.59 -4.56 -30.51
CA LEU A 75 -0.69 -4.54 -31.24
C LEU A 75 -0.72 -3.46 -32.32
N ARG A 76 -0.19 -2.26 -32.04
CA ARG A 76 -0.07 -1.19 -33.04
C ARG A 76 0.86 -1.56 -34.19
N ALA A 77 1.95 -2.28 -33.90
CA ALA A 77 2.87 -2.75 -34.94
C ALA A 77 2.20 -3.81 -35.83
N GLU A 78 1.44 -4.72 -35.25
CA GLU A 78 0.68 -5.74 -35.98
C GLU A 78 -0.44 -5.15 -36.83
N VAL A 79 -1.21 -4.19 -36.31
CA VAL A 79 -2.21 -3.46 -37.10
C VAL A 79 -1.57 -2.76 -38.30
N ARG A 80 -0.38 -2.16 -38.10
CA ARG A 80 0.35 -1.50 -39.18
C ARG A 80 0.83 -2.50 -40.24
N SER A 81 1.33 -3.66 -39.84
CA SER A 81 1.78 -4.68 -40.81
C SER A 81 0.63 -5.23 -41.64
N VAL A 82 -0.54 -5.45 -41.03
CA VAL A 82 -1.77 -5.87 -41.74
C VAL A 82 -2.23 -4.77 -42.70
N ALA A 83 -2.20 -3.50 -42.28
CA ALA A 83 -2.55 -2.37 -43.14
C ALA A 83 -1.61 -2.23 -44.36
N ASP A 84 -0.32 -2.47 -44.17
CA ASP A 84 0.67 -2.44 -45.25
C ASP A 84 0.49 -3.62 -46.23
N GLN A 85 0.19 -4.83 -45.72
CA GLN A 85 -0.11 -6.02 -46.56
C GLN A 85 -1.30 -5.77 -47.51
N LEU A 86 -2.39 -5.19 -46.98
CA LEU A 86 -3.56 -4.86 -47.80
C LEU A 86 -3.25 -3.83 -48.91
N ARG A 87 -2.34 -2.89 -48.62
CA ARG A 87 -1.89 -1.89 -49.60
C ARG A 87 -1.09 -2.53 -50.73
N THR A 88 -0.17 -3.43 -50.40
CA THR A 88 0.63 -4.15 -51.40
C THR A 88 -0.22 -5.08 -52.27
N ASP A 89 -1.18 -5.80 -51.69
CA ASP A 89 -2.07 -6.68 -52.45
C ASP A 89 -3.02 -5.90 -53.37
N SER A 90 -3.56 -4.77 -52.89
CA SER A 90 -4.40 -3.89 -53.72
C SER A 90 -3.61 -3.27 -54.89
N ALA A 91 -2.34 -2.89 -54.67
CA ALA A 91 -1.49 -2.36 -55.73
C ALA A 91 -1.12 -3.43 -56.78
N ALA A 92 -0.92 -4.68 -56.37
CA ALA A 92 -0.64 -5.80 -57.27
C ALA A 92 -1.86 -6.26 -58.09
N GLN A 93 -3.08 -5.94 -57.64
CA GLN A 93 -4.32 -6.34 -58.30
C GLN A 93 -4.87 -5.28 -59.28
N GLY A 94 -4.47 -4.02 -59.16
CA GLY A 94 -4.86 -2.94 -60.07
C GLY A 94 -4.07 -2.86 -61.39
N ASP A 95 -3.02 -3.68 -61.55
CA ASP A 95 -2.15 -3.73 -62.73
C ASP A 95 -2.51 -4.90 -63.69
N ARG A 96 -3.59 -5.64 -63.40
CA ARG A 96 -4.11 -6.73 -64.24
C ARG A 96 -5.48 -6.37 -64.82
#